data_AF-A0A935FR85-F1
#
_entry.id   AF-A0A935FR85-F1
#
_cell.length_a   1.000
_cell.length_b   1.000
_cell.length_c   1.000
_cell.angle_alpha   90.00
_cell.angle_beta   90.00
_cell.angle_gamma   90.00
#
_symmetry.space_group_name_H-M   'P 1'
#
loop_
_entity.id
_entity.type
_entity.pdbx_description
1 polymer ?
#
loop_
_entity_poly.entity_id
_entity_poly.type
_entity_poly.pdbx_seq_one_letter_code
_entity_poly.pdbx_strand_id
1 'polypeptide(L)'
;MKNFNSFKALLTVIAGSALILFSGSNNFSGEFKISKSLQSILNVTQPDSKVKVWVEFTDKGEDAVQLLGTPSNLLTQRSLDRRAKVKPAGSLVDITDVPLNSDYISI
;
A
#
# COMPACT_ATOMS: atom_id res chain seq x y z
N MET A 1 -5.96 34.84 43.77
CA MET A 1 -6.74 33.85 42.99
C MET A 1 -6.87 34.18 41.49
N LYS A 2 -6.02 35.03 40.88
CA LYS A 2 -6.10 35.35 39.43
C LYS A 2 -5.20 34.48 38.52
N ASN A 3 -4.23 33.75 39.09
CA ASN A 3 -3.18 33.08 38.31
C ASN A 3 -3.53 31.64 37.88
N PHE A 4 -4.60 31.05 38.41
CA PHE A 4 -4.97 29.65 38.13
C PHE A 4 -5.76 29.52 36.82
N ASN A 5 -6.55 30.53 36.46
CA ASN A 5 -7.36 30.52 35.24
C ASN A 5 -6.52 30.84 34.00
N SER A 6 -5.51 31.70 34.12
CA SER A 6 -4.54 31.97 33.05
C SER A 6 -3.65 30.76 32.77
N PHE A 7 -3.28 29.97 33.79
CA PHE A 7 -2.50 28.74 33.62
C PHE A 7 -3.30 27.63 32.93
N LYS A 8 -4.59 27.47 33.26
CA LYS A 8 -5.51 26.56 32.56
C LYS A 8 -5.76 26.97 31.11
N ALA A 9 -5.85 28.28 30.84
CA ALA A 9 -5.97 28.81 29.48
C ALA A 9 -4.69 28.57 28.66
N LEU A 10 -3.51 28.68 29.28
CA LEU A 10 -2.24 28.40 28.61
C LEU A 10 -2.08 26.90 28.26
N LEU A 11 -2.46 26.01 29.19
CA LEU A 11 -2.43 24.55 28.99
C LEU A 11 -3.40 24.08 27.88
N THR A 12 -4.57 24.71 27.77
CA THR A 12 -5.54 24.39 26.72
C THR A 12 -5.09 24.87 25.33
N VAL A 13 -4.41 26.01 25.24
CA VAL A 13 -3.82 26.50 23.98
C VAL A 13 -2.67 25.60 23.51
N ILE A 14 -1.82 25.14 24.43
CA ILE A 14 -0.70 24.22 24.12
C ILE A 14 -1.24 22.85 23.68
N ALA A 15 -2.26 22.31 24.35
CA ALA A 15 -2.89 21.04 23.96
C ALA A 15 -3.59 21.14 22.59
N GLY A 16 -4.24 22.27 22.29
CA GLY A 16 -4.88 22.50 20.99
C GLY A 16 -3.89 22.64 19.83
N SER A 17 -2.73 23.25 20.07
CA SER A 17 -1.68 23.41 19.05
C SER A 17 -0.88 22.12 18.82
N ALA A 18 -0.68 21.29 19.85
CA ALA A 18 -0.08 19.96 19.69
C ALA A 18 -0.97 18.99 18.86
N LEU A 19 -2.30 19.15 18.92
CA LEU A 19 -3.24 18.31 18.15
C LEU A 19 -3.19 18.62 16.63
N ILE A 20 -2.88 19.87 16.26
CA ILE A 20 -2.74 20.29 14.86
C ILE A 20 -1.42 19.79 14.26
N LEU A 21 -0.36 19.66 15.07
CA LEU A 21 0.95 19.20 14.62
C LEU A 21 1.09 17.67 14.47
N PHE A 22 0.13 16.89 14.97
CA PHE A 22 0.09 15.43 14.73
C PHE A 22 -0.71 15.03 13.48
N SER A 23 -1.28 16.01 12.76
CA SER A 23 -1.80 15.79 11.41
C SER A 23 -0.65 15.76 10.40
N GLY A 24 0.24 14.79 10.56
CA GLY A 24 1.15 14.36 9.50
C GLY A 24 0.31 13.82 8.36
N SER A 25 -0.04 14.69 7.42
CA SER A 25 -0.71 14.33 6.19
C SER A 25 0.24 13.46 5.37
N ASN A 26 0.07 12.14 5.44
CA ASN A 26 0.53 11.24 4.39
C ASN A 26 -0.31 11.53 3.15
N ASN A 27 0.00 12.62 2.44
CA ASN A 27 -0.59 12.97 1.15
C ASN A 27 -0.06 12.02 0.07
N PHE A 28 -0.31 10.72 0.22
CA PHE A 28 -0.39 9.83 -0.92
C PHE A 28 -1.83 9.89 -1.42
N SER A 29 -2.24 11.06 -1.92
CA SER A 29 -3.48 11.16 -2.69
C SER A 29 -3.24 10.38 -3.99
N GLY A 30 -4.08 9.40 -4.27
CA GLY A 30 -4.06 8.60 -5.50
C GLY A 30 -4.36 9.40 -6.78
N GLU A 31 -4.15 10.72 -6.79
CA GLU A 31 -4.41 11.59 -7.92
C GLU A 31 -3.31 11.51 -8.99
N PHE A 32 -2.07 11.15 -8.62
CA PHE A 32 -0.98 11.03 -9.59
C PHE A 32 -0.64 9.57 -9.86
N LYS A 33 -1.31 8.98 -10.86
CA LYS A 33 -0.97 7.65 -11.40
C LYS A 33 0.43 7.60 -12.03
N ILE A 34 0.99 8.76 -12.39
CA ILE A 34 2.30 8.91 -13.03
C ILE A 34 3.23 9.61 -12.05
N SER A 35 4.40 9.03 -11.80
CA SER A 35 5.41 9.65 -10.96
C SER A 35 6.00 10.91 -11.62
N LYS A 36 6.42 11.89 -10.82
CA LYS A 36 7.09 13.11 -11.34
C LYS A 36 8.31 12.78 -12.20
N SER A 37 9.05 11.72 -11.84
CA SER A 37 10.21 11.26 -12.62
C SER A 37 9.79 10.75 -13.99
N LEU A 38 8.75 9.91 -14.07
CA LEU A 38 8.24 9.42 -15.35
C LEU A 38 7.68 10.57 -16.19
N GLN A 39 6.93 11.50 -15.60
CA GLN A 39 6.41 12.67 -16.31
C GLN A 39 7.53 13.50 -16.95
N SER A 40 8.62 13.75 -16.23
CA SER A 40 9.78 14.48 -16.76
C SER A 40 10.43 13.76 -17.93
N ILE A 41 10.54 12.42 -17.86
CA ILE A 41 11.07 11.60 -18.95
C ILE A 41 10.15 11.69 -20.17
N LEU A 42 8.85 11.50 -19.99
CA LEU A 42 7.87 11.55 -21.09
C LEU A 42 7.87 12.90 -21.81
N ASN A 43 8.04 14.01 -21.10
CA ASN A 43 8.06 15.35 -21.69
C ASN A 43 9.25 15.62 -22.63
N VAL A 44 10.36 14.89 -22.47
CA VAL A 44 11.58 15.05 -23.30
C VAL A 44 11.79 13.90 -24.29
N THR A 45 10.94 12.88 -24.21
CA THR A 45 11.04 11.66 -25.01
C THR A 45 10.37 11.87 -26.38
N GLN A 46 11.00 11.38 -27.45
CA GLN A 46 10.44 11.48 -28.80
C GLN A 46 9.21 10.55 -28.95
N PRO A 47 8.18 10.93 -29.74
CA PRO A 47 6.92 10.18 -29.86
C PRO A 47 7.06 8.68 -30.18
N ASP A 48 8.05 8.30 -30.98
CA ASP A 48 8.23 6.91 -31.44
C ASP A 48 9.26 6.11 -30.62
N SER A 49 9.74 6.68 -29.52
CA SER A 49 10.74 6.04 -28.68
C SER A 49 10.10 5.25 -27.53
N LYS A 50 10.74 4.14 -27.14
CA LYS A 50 10.24 3.25 -26.09
C LYS A 50 10.83 3.65 -24.74
N VAL A 51 9.97 3.81 -23.75
CA VAL A 51 10.38 4.07 -22.35
C VAL A 51 10.10 2.82 -21.53
N LYS A 52 11.12 2.36 -20.79
CA LYS A 52 10.95 1.27 -19.82
C LYS A 52 10.26 1.83 -18.58
N VAL A 53 9.09 1.29 -18.27
CA VAL A 53 8.30 1.70 -17.10
C VAL A 53 8.12 0.54 -16.14
N TRP A 54 8.05 0.87 -14.86
CA TRP A 54 7.63 -0.04 -13.80
C TRP A 54 6.20 0.34 -13.41
N VAL A 55 5.31 -0.64 -13.37
CA VAL A 55 3.92 -0.46 -12.98
C VAL A 55 3.73 -1.19 -11.66
N GLU A 56 3.28 -0.47 -10.64
CA GLU A 56 2.94 -1.01 -9.33
C GLU A 56 1.43 -1.08 -9.19
N PHE A 57 0.93 -2.18 -8.62
CA PHE A 57 -0.50 -2.38 -8.37
C PHE A 57 -0.77 -2.27 -6.88
N THR A 58 -1.87 -1.60 -6.53
CA THR A 58 -2.32 -1.44 -5.15
C THR A 58 -3.05 -2.66 -4.62
N ASP A 59 -3.52 -3.53 -5.52
CA ASP A 59 -4.31 -4.72 -5.22
C ASP A 59 -4.10 -5.81 -6.28
N LYS A 60 -4.79 -6.95 -6.12
CA LYS A 60 -4.72 -8.12 -7.00
C LYS A 60 -6.08 -8.53 -7.57
N GLY A 61 -7.07 -7.63 -7.55
CA GLY A 61 -8.45 -7.92 -7.92
C GLY A 61 -9.34 -8.38 -6.76
N GLU A 62 -10.66 -8.40 -7.00
CA GLU A 62 -11.69 -8.68 -5.97
C GLU A 62 -11.59 -10.11 -5.40
N ASP A 63 -11.19 -11.08 -6.22
CA ASP A 63 -11.12 -12.49 -5.82
C ASP A 63 -9.82 -12.88 -5.13
N ALA A 64 -8.87 -11.96 -4.98
CA ALA A 64 -7.54 -12.23 -4.45
C ALA A 64 -7.57 -12.87 -3.04
N VAL A 65 -8.50 -12.42 -2.20
CA VAL A 65 -8.67 -12.93 -0.83
C VAL A 65 -9.26 -14.34 -0.84
N GLN A 66 -10.16 -14.64 -1.78
CA GLN A 66 -10.82 -15.94 -1.88
C GLN A 66 -9.83 -17.06 -2.23
N LEU A 67 -8.85 -16.75 -3.09
CA LEU A 67 -7.79 -17.69 -3.49
C LEU A 67 -6.92 -18.16 -2.32
N LEU A 68 -6.78 -17.36 -1.26
CA LEU A 68 -6.05 -17.74 -0.06
C LEU A 68 -6.73 -18.87 0.73
N GLY A 69 -8.06 -19.02 0.58
CA GLY A 69 -8.84 -20.05 1.25
C GLY A 69 -8.57 -21.47 0.72
N THR A 70 -7.93 -21.61 -0.44
CA THR A 70 -7.58 -22.91 -1.03
C THR A 70 -6.11 -22.93 -1.48
N PRO A 71 -5.16 -23.12 -0.54
CA PRO A 71 -3.72 -23.07 -0.82
C PRO A 71 -3.23 -24.03 -1.90
N SER A 72 -3.92 -25.17 -2.08
CA SER A 72 -3.62 -26.16 -3.12
C SER A 72 -3.84 -25.67 -4.55
N ASN A 73 -4.64 -24.61 -4.74
CA ASN A 73 -4.83 -23.98 -6.04
C ASN A 73 -3.69 -23.02 -6.41
N LEU A 74 -2.93 -22.55 -5.41
CA LEU A 74 -1.83 -21.61 -5.60
C LEU A 74 -0.47 -22.31 -5.66
N LEU A 75 -0.29 -23.37 -4.88
CA LEU A 75 1.00 -24.03 -4.69
C LEU A 75 0.89 -25.54 -4.84
N THR A 76 1.97 -26.16 -5.30
CA THR A 76 2.11 -27.62 -5.31
C THR A 76 2.12 -28.19 -3.89
N GLN A 77 1.72 -29.47 -3.75
CA GLN A 77 1.74 -30.16 -2.46
C GLN A 77 3.12 -30.11 -1.78
N ARG A 78 4.20 -30.35 -2.56
CA ARG A 78 5.58 -30.27 -2.06
C ARG A 78 5.91 -28.90 -1.45
N SER A 79 5.42 -27.81 -2.06
CA SER A 79 5.60 -26.45 -1.53
C SER A 79 4.83 -26.25 -0.24
N LEU A 80 3.59 -26.75 -0.15
CA LEU A 80 2.77 -26.69 1.06
C LEU A 80 3.41 -27.47 2.21
N ASP A 81 3.88 -28.68 1.96
CA ASP A 81 4.56 -29.52 2.96
C ASP A 81 5.81 -28.84 3.52
N ARG A 82 6.58 -28.17 2.65
CA ARG A 82 7.76 -27.40 3.07
C ARG A 82 7.36 -26.21 3.95
N ARG A 83 6.30 -25.51 3.58
CA ARG A 83 5.82 -24.34 4.34
C ARG A 83 5.22 -24.73 5.68
N ALA A 84 4.52 -25.86 5.77
CA ALA A 84 3.96 -26.37 7.03
C ALA A 84 5.03 -26.65 8.11
N LYS A 85 6.31 -26.79 7.73
CA LYS A 85 7.43 -26.95 8.67
C LYS A 85 7.83 -25.66 9.38
N VAL A 86 7.56 -24.50 8.79
CA VAL A 86 8.09 -23.19 9.24
C VAL A 86 7.01 -22.13 9.42
N LYS A 87 5.87 -22.25 8.75
CA LYS A 87 4.72 -21.36 8.88
C LYS A 87 3.67 -21.97 9.83
N PRO A 88 2.94 -21.14 10.60
CA PRO A 88 1.84 -21.61 11.42
C PRO A 88 0.74 -22.29 10.59
N ALA A 89 -0.03 -23.16 11.25
CA ALA A 89 -1.25 -23.70 10.67
C ALA A 89 -2.21 -22.56 10.27
N GLY A 90 -2.89 -22.72 9.13
CA GLY A 90 -3.82 -21.72 8.60
C GLY A 90 -3.19 -20.52 7.90
N SER A 91 -1.86 -20.44 7.80
CA SER A 91 -1.14 -19.31 7.15
C SER A 91 -0.06 -19.79 6.18
N LEU A 92 -0.33 -20.90 5.48
CA LEU A 92 0.59 -21.50 4.51
C LEU A 92 0.83 -20.61 3.28
N VAL A 93 -0.16 -19.81 2.91
CA VAL A 93 -0.11 -18.85 1.80
C VAL A 93 -0.44 -17.45 2.30
N ASP A 94 0.04 -16.45 1.58
CA ASP A 94 -0.26 -15.05 1.83
C ASP A 94 -0.49 -14.31 0.50
N ILE A 95 -0.81 -13.02 0.58
CA ILE A 95 -1.16 -12.21 -0.60
C ILE A 95 -0.06 -12.19 -1.67
N THR A 96 1.20 -12.44 -1.30
CA THR A 96 2.31 -12.48 -2.26
C THR A 96 2.26 -13.71 -3.17
N ASP A 97 1.61 -14.80 -2.71
CA ASP A 97 1.40 -16.02 -3.48
C ASP A 97 0.25 -15.89 -4.50
N VAL A 98 -0.61 -14.89 -4.33
CA VAL A 98 -1.77 -14.68 -5.20
C VAL A 98 -1.29 -14.02 -6.51
N PRO A 99 -1.64 -14.57 -7.69
CA PRO A 99 -1.31 -13.94 -8.97
C PRO A 99 -2.03 -12.59 -9.12
N LEU A 100 -1.52 -11.72 -10.00
CA LEU A 100 -2.27 -10.53 -10.38
C LEU A 100 -3.50 -10.94 -11.19
N ASN A 101 -4.62 -10.23 -11.03
CA ASN A 101 -5.79 -10.41 -11.87
C ASN A 101 -5.39 -10.27 -13.36
N SER A 102 -5.76 -11.25 -14.17
CA SER A 102 -5.51 -11.25 -15.62
C SER A 102 -6.12 -10.03 -16.31
N ASP A 103 -7.25 -9.54 -15.81
CA ASP A 103 -7.98 -8.40 -16.39
C ASP A 103 -7.20 -7.09 -16.30
N TYR A 104 -6.14 -7.04 -15.48
CA TYR A 104 -5.26 -5.87 -15.38
C TYR A 104 -4.19 -5.83 -16.46
N ILE A 105 -3.89 -6.97 -17.10
CA ILE A 105 -2.80 -7.10 -18.08
C ILE A 105 -3.34 -7.49 -19.47
N SER A 106 -4.54 -8.05 -19.55
CA SER A 106 -5.16 -8.36 -20.83
C SER A 106 -5.47 -7.07 -21.61
N ILE A 107 -5.01 -7.04 -22.86
CA ILE A 107 -5.21 -5.96 -23.84
C ILE A 107 -5.95 -6.56 -25.02
#